data_AF-A0ABD5DEI0-F1
#
_entry.id   AF-A0ABD5DEI0-F1
#
_cell.length_a   1.000
_cell.length_b   1.000
_cell.length_c   1.000
_cell.angle_alpha   90.00
_cell.angle_beta   90.00
_cell.angle_gamma   90.00
#
_symmetry.space_group_name_H-M   'P 1'
#
loop_
_entity.id
_entity.type
_entity.pdbx_description
1 polymer ?
#
loop_
_entity_poly.entity_id
_entity_poly.type
_entity_poly.pdbx_seq_one_letter_code
_entity_poly.pdbx_strand_id
1 'polypeptide(L)'
;LGPDTDVPAGDIGVGGREVGFMAGMMRKLSNNSACVFTGKGLSFGGSLIRPEATGYGLIYFTEAMLKRHGLGFEGARVAVSGSGNVAQYA
;
A
#
# COMPACT_ATOMS: atom_id res chain seq x y z
N LEU A 1 -14.64 8.21 -11.63
CA LEU A 1 -13.17 8.17 -11.54
C LEU A 1 -12.61 9.53 -11.90
N GLY A 2 -11.68 10.04 -11.09
CA GLY A 2 -11.06 11.34 -11.30
C GLY A 2 -10.20 11.72 -10.10
N PRO A 3 -9.16 12.55 -10.29
CA PRO A 3 -8.22 12.89 -9.22
C PRO A 3 -8.90 13.51 -7.98
N ASP A 4 -10.01 14.23 -8.19
CA ASP A 4 -10.78 14.92 -7.15
C ASP A 4 -12.20 14.36 -6.99
N THR A 5 -12.41 13.09 -7.38
CA THR A 5 -13.74 12.46 -7.31
C THR A 5 -13.65 11.07 -6.72
N ASP A 6 -12.86 10.20 -7.34
CA ASP A 6 -12.73 8.81 -6.92
C ASP A 6 -11.43 8.24 -7.50
N VAL A 7 -10.55 7.77 -6.60
CA VAL A 7 -9.19 7.32 -6.87
C VAL A 7 -9.02 5.88 -6.37
N PRO A 8 -9.30 4.87 -7.20
CA PRO A 8 -9.20 3.47 -6.79
C PRO A 8 -7.76 2.99 -6.59
N ALA A 9 -7.66 1.77 -6.04
CA ALA A 9 -6.41 1.05 -5.80
C ALA A 9 -6.54 -0.43 -6.20
N GLY A 10 -5.48 -1.21 -5.95
CA GLY A 10 -5.52 -2.67 -6.06
C GLY A 10 -6.07 -3.34 -4.80
N ASP A 11 -6.48 -4.59 -4.93
CA ASP A 11 -6.97 -5.47 -3.85
C ASP A 11 -6.81 -6.95 -4.28
N ILE A 12 -7.47 -7.91 -3.62
CA ILE A 12 -7.46 -9.33 -3.97
C ILE A 12 -7.89 -9.50 -5.44
N GLY A 13 -6.99 -10.09 -6.24
CA GLY A 13 -7.21 -10.29 -7.68
C GLY A 13 -6.85 -9.08 -8.56
N VAL A 14 -6.47 -7.94 -7.97
CA VAL A 14 -6.09 -6.71 -8.68
C VAL A 14 -4.75 -6.19 -8.14
N GLY A 15 -3.66 -6.65 -8.74
CA GLY A 15 -2.30 -6.25 -8.38
C GLY A 15 -1.77 -5.07 -9.21
N GLY A 16 -0.46 -4.84 -9.10
CA GLY A 16 0.20 -3.77 -9.86
C GLY A 16 0.06 -3.90 -11.39
N ARG A 17 -0.12 -5.13 -11.89
CA ARG A 17 -0.37 -5.42 -13.31
C ARG A 17 -1.73 -4.87 -13.74
N GLU A 18 -2.79 -5.24 -13.03
CA GLU A 18 -4.16 -4.81 -13.34
C GLU A 18 -4.33 -3.30 -13.17
N VAL A 19 -3.76 -2.72 -12.09
CA VAL A 19 -3.72 -1.27 -11.88
C VAL A 19 -3.03 -0.57 -13.05
N GLY A 20 -1.94 -1.12 -13.59
CA GLY A 20 -1.26 -0.60 -14.76
C GLY A 20 -2.15 -0.55 -16.01
N PHE A 21 -2.90 -1.63 -16.28
CA PHE A 21 -3.84 -1.68 -17.40
C PHE A 21 -4.98 -0.65 -17.25
N MET A 22 -5.59 -0.58 -16.06
CA MET A 22 -6.68 0.36 -15.79
C MET A 22 -6.23 1.82 -15.86
N ALA A 23 -5.08 2.15 -15.25
CA ALA A 23 -4.51 3.50 -15.30
C ALA A 23 -4.12 3.90 -16.73
N GLY A 24 -3.57 2.97 -17.51
CA GLY A 24 -3.26 3.19 -18.92
C GLY A 24 -4.49 3.51 -19.76
N MET A 25 -5.56 2.73 -19.60
CA MET A 25 -6.82 2.95 -20.31
C MET A 25 -7.52 4.25 -19.87
N MET A 26 -7.51 4.55 -18.56
CA MET A 26 -8.04 5.80 -18.03
C MET A 26 -7.33 7.01 -18.64
N ARG A 27 -5.99 7.00 -18.71
CA ARG A 27 -5.21 8.06 -19.35
C ARG A 27 -5.54 8.20 -20.83
N LYS A 28 -5.69 7.07 -21.55
CA LYS A 28 -5.98 7.07 -22.99
C LYS A 28 -7.37 7.66 -23.30
N LEU A 29 -8.41 7.26 -22.56
CA LEU A 29 -9.78 7.70 -22.79
C LEU A 29 -10.02 9.14 -22.35
N SER A 30 -9.44 9.56 -21.22
CA SER A 30 -9.62 10.91 -20.68
C SER A 30 -8.66 11.94 -21.28
N ASN A 31 -7.61 11.50 -21.98
CA ASN A 31 -6.48 12.33 -22.39
C ASN A 31 -5.89 13.18 -21.24
N ASN A 32 -5.90 12.63 -20.03
CA ASN A 32 -5.45 13.30 -18.81
C ASN A 32 -4.50 12.39 -18.02
N SER A 33 -3.38 12.93 -17.55
CA SER A 33 -2.35 12.20 -16.80
C SER A 33 -2.39 12.41 -15.29
N ALA A 34 -3.46 13.00 -14.75
CA ALA A 34 -3.65 13.17 -13.30
C ALA A 34 -3.72 11.83 -12.57
N CYS A 35 -3.51 11.85 -11.25
CA CYS A 35 -3.48 10.65 -10.42
C CYS A 35 -4.90 10.10 -10.16
N VAL A 36 -5.39 9.22 -11.05
CA VAL A 36 -6.70 8.56 -10.89
C VAL A 36 -6.59 7.17 -10.24
N PHE A 37 -5.40 6.59 -10.15
CA PHE A 37 -5.16 5.34 -9.42
C PHE A 37 -3.95 5.47 -8.50
N THR A 38 -4.06 4.90 -7.30
CA THR A 38 -2.91 4.63 -6.43
C THR A 38 -2.39 3.21 -6.67
N GLY A 39 -1.27 2.83 -6.06
CA GLY A 39 -0.67 1.51 -6.29
C GLY A 39 0.09 1.36 -7.62
N LYS A 40 0.25 2.45 -8.37
CA LYS A 40 1.01 2.52 -9.63
C LYS A 40 2.46 2.06 -9.47
N GLY A 41 3.07 1.62 -10.57
CA GLY A 41 4.50 1.34 -10.64
C GLY A 41 5.32 2.62 -10.59
N LEU A 42 6.54 2.55 -10.05
CA LEU A 42 7.42 3.71 -9.88
C LEU A 42 7.69 4.45 -11.20
N SER A 43 7.81 3.72 -12.31
CA SER A 43 8.03 4.28 -13.65
C SER A 43 6.89 5.17 -14.16
N PHE A 44 5.72 5.18 -13.50
CA PHE A 44 4.57 5.99 -13.92
C PHE A 44 3.79 6.61 -12.73
N GLY A 45 4.52 7.13 -11.75
CA GLY A 45 3.95 7.91 -10.64
C GLY A 45 3.49 7.08 -9.44
N GLY A 46 4.10 5.91 -9.25
CA GLY A 46 4.04 5.15 -8.00
C GLY A 46 4.89 5.78 -6.90
N SER A 47 4.60 5.42 -5.65
CA SER A 47 5.35 5.87 -4.47
C SER A 47 6.34 4.80 -4.02
N LEU A 48 7.52 5.25 -3.55
CA LEU A 48 8.38 4.42 -2.71
C LEU A 48 7.64 4.05 -1.41
N ILE A 49 8.10 3.00 -0.72
CA ILE A 49 7.50 2.45 0.51
C ILE A 49 6.11 1.83 0.31
N ARG A 50 5.47 1.96 -0.87
CA ARG A 50 4.14 1.38 -1.12
C ARG A 50 4.07 -0.13 -0.83
N PRO A 51 5.02 -0.99 -1.25
CA PRO A 51 5.00 -2.40 -0.87
C PRO A 51 4.99 -2.64 0.66
N GLU A 52 5.77 -1.85 1.40
CA GLU A 52 6.04 -1.99 2.83
C GLU A 52 4.98 -1.30 3.72
N ALA A 53 4.27 -0.31 3.19
CA ALA A 53 3.51 0.68 3.94
C ALA A 53 2.59 0.09 5.02
N THR A 54 1.84 -0.96 4.70
CA THR A 54 0.90 -1.59 5.64
C THR A 54 1.61 -2.36 6.75
N GLY A 55 2.68 -3.11 6.42
CA GLY A 55 3.45 -3.86 7.40
C GLY A 55 4.19 -2.94 8.37
N TYR A 56 4.88 -1.93 7.83
CA TYR A 56 5.56 -0.92 8.65
C TYR A 56 4.57 -0.13 9.50
N GLY A 57 3.42 0.25 8.94
CA GLY A 57 2.36 0.92 9.67
C GLY A 57 1.85 0.10 10.87
N LEU A 58 1.66 -1.22 10.69
CA LEU A 58 1.26 -2.12 11.77
C LEU A 58 2.30 -2.13 12.91
N ILE A 59 3.59 -2.23 12.57
CA ILE A 59 4.67 -2.24 13.56
C ILE A 59 4.78 -0.88 14.27
N TYR A 60 4.72 0.23 13.53
CA TYR A 60 4.75 1.56 14.14
C TYR A 60 3.58 1.79 15.09
N PHE A 61 2.38 1.37 14.70
CA PHE A 61 1.21 1.47 15.55
C PHE A 61 1.33 0.61 16.82
N THR A 62 1.75 -0.65 16.65
CA THR A 62 1.89 -1.59 17.77
C THR A 62 2.99 -1.14 18.73
N GLU A 63 4.11 -0.64 18.23
CA GLU A 63 5.20 -0.10 19.04
C GLU A 63 4.73 1.10 19.86
N ALA A 64 3.97 2.03 19.26
CA ALA A 64 3.40 3.16 19.99
C ALA A 64 2.42 2.69 21.09
N MET A 65 1.61 1.67 20.80
CA MET A 65 0.70 1.06 21.78
C MET A 65 1.47 0.38 22.93
N LEU A 66 2.51 -0.39 22.65
CA LEU A 66 3.34 -1.06 23.66
C LEU A 66 4.04 -0.04 24.55
N LYS A 67 4.64 0.99 23.96
CA LYS A 67 5.29 2.08 24.70
C LYS A 67 4.36 2.78 25.68
N ARG A 68 3.09 3.00 25.29
CA ARG A 68 2.07 3.57 26.19
C ARG A 68 1.86 2.73 27.45
N HIS A 69 2.12 1.43 27.40
CA HIS A 69 1.98 0.49 28.51
C HIS A 69 3.32 0.13 29.16
N GLY A 70 4.40 0.85 28.86
CA GLY A 70 5.74 0.56 29.38
C GLY A 70 6.34 -0.74 28.84
N LEU A 71 5.85 -1.22 27.70
CA LEU A 71 6.32 -2.41 26.98
C LEU A 71 7.04 -2.00 25.68
N GLY A 72 7.65 -2.97 25.01
CA GLY A 72 8.24 -2.80 23.68
C GLY A 72 8.38 -4.15 22.97
N PHE A 73 8.82 -4.12 21.71
CA PHE A 73 9.11 -5.34 20.95
C PHE A 73 10.38 -6.07 21.40
N GLU A 74 11.32 -5.38 22.07
CA GLU A 74 12.58 -5.98 22.49
C GLU A 74 12.35 -7.15 23.45
N GLY A 75 12.86 -8.33 23.10
CA GLY A 75 12.65 -9.57 23.86
C GLY A 75 11.28 -10.21 23.70
N ALA A 76 10.35 -9.60 22.95
CA ALA A 76 9.03 -10.17 22.70
C ALA A 76 9.11 -11.33 21.69
N ARG A 77 8.33 -12.39 21.94
CA ARG A 77 8.09 -13.45 20.95
C ARG A 77 6.84 -13.08 20.15
N VAL A 78 7.01 -12.79 18.87
CA VAL A 78 5.92 -12.38 17.97
C VAL A 78 5.62 -13.51 16.99
N ALA A 79 4.35 -13.86 16.86
CA ALA A 79 3.88 -14.79 15.84
C ALA A 79 3.20 -14.01 14.72
N VAL A 80 3.66 -14.18 13.49
CA VAL A 80 3.08 -13.58 12.29
C VAL A 80 2.48 -14.68 11.43
N SER A 81 1.29 -14.45 10.89
CA SER A 81 0.62 -15.38 9.98
C SER A 81 0.42 -14.74 8.61
N GLY A 82 0.31 -15.58 7.57
CA GLY A 82 0.33 -15.14 6.18
C GLY A 82 1.75 -14.95 5.64
N SER A 83 1.86 -14.85 4.32
CA SER A 83 3.14 -14.73 3.60
C SER A 83 3.08 -13.74 2.43
N GLY A 84 2.04 -12.91 2.37
CA GLY A 84 1.90 -11.82 1.40
C GLY A 84 2.64 -10.55 1.85
N ASN A 85 2.52 -9.47 1.06
CA ASN A 85 3.24 -8.20 1.29
C ASN A 85 3.17 -7.73 2.75
N VAL A 86 1.98 -7.73 3.36
CA VAL A 86 1.82 -7.23 4.74
C VAL A 86 2.68 -8.02 5.72
N ALA A 87 2.63 -9.35 5.67
CA ALA A 87 3.36 -10.22 6.59
C ALA A 87 4.87 -10.22 6.34
N GLN A 88 5.33 -9.99 5.11
CA GLN A 88 6.76 -9.90 4.80
C GLN A 88 7.41 -8.63 5.36
N TYR A 89 6.63 -7.57 5.54
CA TYR A 89 7.09 -6.27 6.02
C TYR A 89 6.58 -5.92 7.43
N ALA A 90 5.92 -6.85 8.12
CA ALA A 90 5.53 -6.74 9.52
C ALA A 90 6.51 -7.55 10.37
#